data_AF-A0A2N2CNR6-F1
#
_entry.id   AF-A0A2N2CNR6-F1
#
_cell.length_a   1.000
_cell.length_b   1.000
_cell.length_c   1.000
_cell.angle_alpha   90.00
_cell.angle_beta   90.00
_cell.angle_gamma   90.00
#
_symmetry.space_group_name_H-M   'P 1'
#
loop_
_entity.id
_entity.type
_entity.pdbx_description
1 polymer ?
#
loop_
_entity_poly.entity_id
_entity_poly.type
_entity_poly.pdbx_seq_one_letter_code
_entity_poly.pdbx_strand_id
1 'polypeptide(L)'
;MKLKNQLSMVLILSLLITLFFSLVTPAYAESTPASYIFDISEGDITVTASGGNLCVTYGTPQVSTAAFADSQEITIIGSSIQNKVIVNIGSKTANIRLKNTDIDFHSEDICAFSIDEGTVNLSLEGANKLVSGGGNPGLRVPTTASLTVAGTGSLTATGASYAAGIGGGNSADNGLSCSDC
;
A
#
# COMPACT_ATOMS: atom_id res chain seq x y z
N MET A 1 36.96 -8.82 43.78
CA MET A 1 36.34 -9.83 42.90
C MET A 1 34.87 -9.54 42.57
N LYS A 2 34.07 -8.97 43.49
CA LYS A 2 32.63 -8.72 43.26
C LYS A 2 32.34 -7.67 42.16
N LEU A 3 33.10 -6.57 42.08
CA LEU A 3 32.79 -5.47 41.14
C LEU A 3 32.93 -5.83 39.65
N LYS A 4 33.93 -6.67 39.29
CA LYS A 4 34.13 -7.12 37.90
C LYS A 4 33.00 -8.04 37.43
N ASN A 5 32.50 -8.89 38.33
CA ASN A 5 31.39 -9.80 38.04
C ASN A 5 30.06 -9.03 37.92
N GLN A 6 29.87 -7.96 38.71
CA GLN A 6 28.71 -7.07 38.58
C GLN A 6 28.74 -6.29 37.26
N LEU A 7 29.90 -5.76 36.86
CA LEU A 7 30.03 -5.02 35.60
C LEU A 7 29.78 -5.91 34.38
N SER A 8 30.29 -7.14 34.39
CA SER A 8 30.04 -8.12 33.33
C SER A 8 28.56 -8.53 33.26
N MET A 9 27.89 -8.65 34.40
CA MET A 9 26.47 -9.01 34.45
C MET A 9 25.59 -7.88 33.91
N VAL A 10 25.93 -6.62 34.21
CA VAL A 10 25.23 -5.44 33.66
C VAL A 10 25.42 -5.35 32.15
N LEU A 11 26.62 -5.60 31.63
CA LEU A 11 26.89 -5.60 30.18
C LEU A 11 26.12 -6.70 29.42
N ILE A 12 26.05 -7.90 29.98
CA ILE A 12 25.30 -9.02 29.39
C ILE A 12 23.79 -8.74 29.44
N LEU A 13 23.29 -8.19 30.55
CA LEU A 13 21.89 -7.83 30.70
C LEU A 13 21.49 -6.68 29.75
N SER A 14 22.35 -5.68 29.54
CA SER A 14 22.09 -4.61 28.56
C SER A 14 22.06 -5.13 27.12
N LEU A 15 22.95 -6.07 26.77
CA LEU A 15 22.96 -6.70 25.44
C LEU A 15 21.70 -7.55 25.21
N LEU A 16 21.27 -8.31 26.23
CA LEU A 16 20.04 -9.10 26.19
C LEU A 16 18.79 -8.22 26.10
N ILE A 17 18.76 -7.08 26.81
CA ILE A 17 17.66 -6.11 26.73
C ILE A 17 17.56 -5.50 25.33
N THR A 18 18.68 -5.11 24.69
CA THR A 18 18.66 -4.62 23.30
C THR A 18 18.23 -5.69 22.30
N LEU A 19 18.62 -6.95 22.52
CA LEU A 19 18.24 -8.06 21.66
C LEU A 19 16.75 -8.39 21.81
N PHE A 20 16.19 -8.29 23.03
CA PHE A 20 14.76 -8.50 23.29
C PHE A 20 13.87 -7.36 22.78
N PHE A 21 14.35 -6.11 22.81
CA PHE A 21 13.60 -4.95 22.28
C PHE A 21 13.44 -4.99 20.76
N SER A 22 14.25 -5.79 20.05
CA SER A 22 14.15 -5.97 18.60
C SER A 22 12.99 -6.88 18.17
N LEU A 23 12.38 -7.64 19.09
CA LEU A 23 11.31 -8.59 18.79
C LEU A 23 9.90 -8.04 19.03
N VAL A 24 9.76 -6.82 19.55
CA VAL A 24 8.46 -6.22 19.88
C VAL A 24 8.43 -4.73 19.53
N THR A 25 8.92 -4.36 18.35
CA THR A 25 8.59 -3.04 17.81
C THR A 25 7.21 -3.13 17.17
N PRO A 26 6.22 -2.29 17.55
CA PRO A 26 5.14 -2.00 16.62
C PRO A 26 5.77 -1.58 15.30
N ALA A 27 5.23 -2.02 14.16
CA ALA A 27 5.64 -1.50 12.86
C ALA A 27 5.51 0.02 12.92
N TYR A 28 6.63 0.71 13.11
CA TYR A 28 6.66 2.16 13.08
C TYR A 28 6.47 2.56 11.63
N ALA A 29 5.77 3.66 11.40
CA ALA A 29 5.75 4.41 10.14
C ALA A 29 7.11 4.35 9.40
N GLU A 30 7.15 3.64 8.25
CA GLU A 30 8.38 3.34 7.49
C GLU A 30 8.48 4.03 6.12
N SER A 31 7.72 5.10 5.82
CA SER A 31 7.85 5.76 4.52
C SER A 31 9.31 6.21 4.26
N THR A 32 9.89 5.75 3.15
CA THR A 32 11.18 6.22 2.63
C THR A 32 11.00 6.80 1.22
N PRO A 33 10.59 8.07 1.09
CA PRO A 33 10.23 8.67 -0.20
C PRO A 33 11.38 8.70 -1.21
N ALA A 34 12.63 8.81 -0.73
CA ALA A 34 13.82 8.75 -1.58
C ALA A 34 14.01 7.38 -2.27
N SER A 35 13.40 6.32 -1.72
CA SER A 35 13.33 4.99 -2.31
C SER A 35 11.93 4.62 -2.78
N TYR A 36 11.01 5.60 -2.85
CA TYR A 36 9.63 5.43 -3.31
C TYR A 36 8.84 4.38 -2.52
N ILE A 37 9.13 4.25 -1.23
CA ILE A 37 8.38 3.39 -0.30
C ILE A 37 7.48 4.28 0.56
N PHE A 38 6.20 3.94 0.64
CA PHE A 38 5.20 4.70 1.37
C PHE A 38 4.39 3.75 2.27
N ASP A 39 4.28 4.10 3.54
CA ASP A 39 3.55 3.33 4.54
C ASP A 39 2.11 3.85 4.68
N ILE A 40 1.14 3.00 4.37
CA ILE A 40 -0.29 3.36 4.41
C ILE A 40 -0.77 3.67 5.84
N SER A 41 -0.04 3.28 6.87
CA SER A 41 -0.38 3.61 8.26
C SER A 41 -0.21 5.11 8.56
N GLU A 42 0.60 5.82 7.78
CA GLU A 42 0.90 7.24 7.99
C GLU A 42 -0.20 8.18 7.48
N GLY A 43 -1.06 7.73 6.57
CA GLY A 43 -2.14 8.51 5.97
C GLY A 43 -2.55 7.96 4.61
N ASP A 44 -3.55 8.59 3.98
CA ASP A 44 -3.93 8.29 2.61
C ASP A 44 -2.73 8.38 1.66
N ILE A 45 -2.67 7.52 0.65
CA ILE A 45 -1.65 7.56 -0.41
C ILE A 45 -2.34 7.92 -1.71
N THR A 46 -1.96 9.03 -2.33
CA THR A 46 -2.48 9.46 -3.63
C THR A 46 -1.35 9.58 -4.64
N VAL A 47 -1.44 8.84 -5.75
CA VAL A 47 -0.53 8.94 -6.89
C VAL A 47 -1.18 9.80 -7.97
N THR A 48 -0.51 10.88 -8.37
CA THR A 48 -1.03 11.80 -9.39
C THR A 48 -0.02 12.05 -10.52
N ALA A 49 -0.52 12.44 -11.68
CA ALA A 49 0.32 12.95 -12.76
C ALA A 49 0.76 14.39 -12.47
N SER A 50 2.03 14.67 -12.75
CA SER A 50 2.61 16.01 -12.74
C SER A 50 3.40 16.22 -14.04
N GLY A 51 2.68 16.63 -15.09
CA GLY A 51 3.25 16.77 -16.43
C GLY A 51 3.68 15.42 -17.02
N GLY A 52 4.96 15.29 -17.39
CA GLY A 52 5.54 14.03 -17.87
C GLY A 52 5.76 12.97 -16.78
N ASN A 53 5.59 13.32 -15.52
CA ASN A 53 6.05 12.55 -14.36
C ASN A 53 4.90 12.15 -13.43
N LEU A 54 5.21 11.38 -12.39
CA LEU A 54 4.32 11.04 -11.28
C LEU A 54 4.74 11.77 -10.00
N CYS A 55 3.80 11.94 -9.08
CA CYS A 55 3.99 12.43 -7.72
C CYS A 55 3.19 11.57 -6.75
N VAL A 56 3.67 11.41 -5.51
CA VAL A 56 2.95 10.73 -4.43
C VAL A 56 2.70 11.71 -3.30
N THR A 57 1.45 11.81 -2.87
CA THR A 57 1.05 12.49 -1.64
C THR A 57 0.74 11.43 -0.58
N TYR A 58 1.32 11.57 0.61
CA TYR A 58 1.25 10.59 1.69
C TYR A 58 1.36 11.25 3.07
N GLY A 59 1.07 10.49 4.13
CA GLY A 59 1.31 10.91 5.52
C GLY A 59 0.23 11.81 6.13
N THR A 60 0.35 12.08 7.44
CA THR A 60 -0.57 12.97 8.16
C THR A 60 0.25 13.88 9.08
N PRO A 61 0.44 15.17 8.75
CA PRO A 61 -0.13 15.90 7.62
C PRO A 61 0.38 15.39 6.27
N GLN A 62 -0.46 15.51 5.25
CA GLN A 62 -0.13 15.10 3.88
C GLN A 62 1.03 15.92 3.32
N VAL A 63 2.01 15.24 2.75
CA VAL A 63 3.16 15.81 2.05
C VAL A 63 3.30 15.16 0.67
N SER A 64 3.74 15.94 -0.31
CA SER A 64 3.96 15.44 -1.67
C SER A 64 5.44 15.29 -1.98
N THR A 65 5.80 14.24 -2.72
CA THR A 65 7.14 14.09 -3.26
C THR A 65 7.43 15.15 -4.33
N ALA A 66 8.71 15.32 -4.68
CA ALA A 66 9.03 15.88 -5.99
C ALA A 66 8.51 14.96 -7.10
N ALA A 67 8.28 15.51 -8.30
CA ALA A 67 7.85 14.70 -9.44
C ALA A 67 9.00 13.78 -9.92
N PHE A 68 8.69 12.52 -10.22
CA PHE A 68 9.65 11.51 -10.66
C PHE A 68 9.13 10.73 -11.87
N ALA A 69 10.02 10.04 -12.60
CA ALA A 69 9.68 9.34 -13.83
C ALA A 69 8.61 8.25 -13.59
N ASP A 70 7.69 8.09 -14.53
CA ASP A 70 6.61 7.08 -14.47
C ASP A 70 7.12 5.63 -14.63
N SER A 71 8.39 5.46 -15.02
CA SER A 71 9.10 4.18 -14.99
C SER A 71 9.50 3.72 -13.57
N GLN A 72 9.46 4.60 -12.58
CA GLN A 72 9.85 4.26 -11.21
C GLN A 72 8.78 3.41 -10.52
N GLU A 73 9.20 2.34 -9.82
CA GLU A 73 8.29 1.55 -9.00
C GLU A 73 8.00 2.25 -7.68
N ILE A 74 6.71 2.38 -7.35
CA ILE A 74 6.18 2.87 -6.08
C ILE A 74 5.88 1.64 -5.22
N THR A 75 6.43 1.56 -4.01
CA THR A 75 6.16 0.46 -3.08
C THR A 75 5.26 0.94 -1.95
N ILE A 76 4.15 0.25 -1.74
CA ILE A 76 3.23 0.50 -0.63
C ILE A 76 3.37 -0.63 0.38
N ILE A 77 3.49 -0.27 1.65
CA ILE A 77 3.64 -1.19 2.78
C ILE A 77 2.68 -0.80 3.90
N GLY A 78 2.63 -1.63 4.94
CA GLY A 78 1.94 -1.33 6.19
C GLY A 78 0.47 -1.72 6.17
N SER A 79 -0.22 -1.35 7.25
CA SER A 79 -1.63 -1.70 7.43
C SER A 79 -2.44 -0.50 7.90
N SER A 80 -3.70 -0.41 7.46
CA SER A 80 -4.61 0.65 7.88
C SER A 80 -6.07 0.19 7.87
N ILE A 81 -6.86 0.78 8.77
CA ILE A 81 -8.32 0.64 8.83
C ILE A 81 -9.04 1.95 8.48
N GLN A 82 -8.28 2.98 8.11
CA GLN A 82 -8.79 4.35 7.93
C GLN A 82 -8.21 5.06 6.70
N ASN A 83 -7.10 4.57 6.14
CA ASN A 83 -6.41 5.19 5.02
C ASN A 83 -6.55 4.37 3.75
N LYS A 84 -6.61 5.05 2.60
CA LYS A 84 -6.83 4.44 1.28
C LYS A 84 -5.73 4.80 0.29
N VAL A 85 -5.71 4.04 -0.81
CA VAL A 85 -4.84 4.33 -1.96
C VAL A 85 -5.69 4.81 -3.14
N ILE A 86 -5.28 5.94 -3.75
CA ILE A 86 -5.90 6.47 -4.96
C ILE A 86 -4.83 6.70 -6.03
N VAL A 87 -5.09 6.23 -7.24
CA VAL A 87 -4.24 6.48 -8.42
C VAL A 87 -5.05 7.24 -9.46
N ASN A 88 -4.62 8.45 -9.79
CA ASN A 88 -5.24 9.28 -10.82
C ASN A 88 -4.15 9.94 -11.68
N ILE A 89 -3.76 9.27 -12.75
CA ILE A 89 -2.54 9.59 -13.52
C ILE A 89 -2.83 9.89 -14.99
N GLY A 90 -4.09 10.09 -15.37
CA GLY A 90 -4.49 10.31 -16.77
C GLY A 90 -4.10 9.13 -17.67
N SER A 91 -3.56 9.39 -18.85
CA SER A 91 -3.13 8.32 -19.79
C SER A 91 -1.81 7.63 -19.43
N LYS A 92 -1.24 7.87 -18.25
CA LYS A 92 0.06 7.32 -17.83
C LYS A 92 -0.05 5.90 -17.31
N THR A 93 1.12 5.30 -17.13
CA THR A 93 1.30 4.02 -16.43
C THR A 93 2.05 4.24 -15.11
N ALA A 94 1.59 3.62 -14.03
CA ALA A 94 2.34 3.54 -12.78
C ALA A 94 2.69 2.08 -12.48
N ASN A 95 3.93 1.85 -12.05
CA ASN A 95 4.36 0.55 -11.53
C ASN A 95 4.25 0.60 -10.01
N ILE A 96 3.34 -0.21 -9.44
CA ILE A 96 3.05 -0.20 -8.00
C ILE A 96 3.29 -1.60 -7.45
N ARG A 97 4.07 -1.68 -6.37
CA ARG A 97 4.28 -2.89 -5.59
C ARG A 97 3.51 -2.82 -4.29
N LEU A 98 2.66 -3.82 -4.02
CA LEU A 98 2.13 -4.06 -2.68
C LEU A 98 3.01 -5.09 -1.99
N LYS A 99 3.51 -4.74 -0.79
CA LYS A 99 4.35 -5.61 0.01
C LYS A 99 3.80 -5.70 1.42
N ASN A 100 3.20 -6.84 1.75
CA ASN A 100 2.54 -7.08 3.03
C ASN A 100 1.55 -5.95 3.40
N THR A 101 0.81 -5.45 2.41
CA THR A 101 -0.13 -4.33 2.58
C THR A 101 -1.49 -4.86 3.04
N ASP A 102 -2.05 -4.33 4.13
CA ASP A 102 -3.39 -4.70 4.62
C ASP A 102 -4.25 -3.45 4.86
N ILE A 103 -5.22 -3.21 3.98
CA ILE A 103 -6.18 -2.11 4.12
C ILE A 103 -7.57 -2.71 4.35
N ASP A 104 -8.16 -2.42 5.50
CA ASP A 104 -9.44 -3.04 5.90
C ASP A 104 -10.43 -2.06 6.54
N PHE A 105 -11.34 -1.55 5.70
CA PHE A 105 -12.36 -0.60 6.12
C PHE A 105 -13.58 -1.22 6.82
N HIS A 106 -13.65 -2.55 6.97
CA HIS A 106 -14.69 -3.36 7.64
C HIS A 106 -16.17 -3.12 7.23
N SER A 107 -16.63 -1.90 6.95
CA SER A 107 -17.95 -1.54 6.41
C SER A 107 -18.08 -0.07 5.92
N GLU A 108 -17.06 0.78 6.06
CA GLU A 108 -17.17 2.21 5.68
C GLU A 108 -17.39 2.38 4.17
N ASP A 109 -18.12 3.41 3.73
CA ASP A 109 -18.33 3.70 2.30
C ASP A 109 -17.08 4.26 1.62
N ILE A 110 -16.03 3.45 1.63
CA ILE A 110 -14.67 3.76 1.20
C ILE A 110 -14.11 2.57 0.45
N CYS A 111 -13.45 2.87 -0.67
CA CYS A 111 -12.68 1.91 -1.43
C CYS A 111 -11.24 1.88 -0.90
N ALA A 112 -10.72 0.69 -0.58
CA ALA A 112 -9.38 0.48 -0.07
C ALA A 112 -8.29 0.92 -1.07
N PHE A 113 -8.47 0.54 -2.35
CA PHE A 113 -7.59 0.90 -3.44
C PHE A 113 -8.41 1.25 -4.68
N SER A 114 -8.24 2.47 -5.20
CA SER A 114 -8.86 2.87 -6.46
C SER A 114 -7.84 3.31 -7.51
N ILE A 115 -8.03 2.85 -8.75
CA ILE A 115 -7.42 3.40 -9.94
C ILE A 115 -8.49 4.25 -10.62
N ASP A 116 -8.54 5.55 -10.35
CA ASP A 116 -9.56 6.43 -10.91
C ASP A 116 -9.35 6.64 -12.43
N GLU A 117 -8.09 6.80 -12.83
CA GLU A 117 -7.71 7.00 -14.22
C GLU A 117 -6.27 6.54 -14.46
N GLY A 118 -6.04 5.85 -15.58
CA GLY A 118 -4.73 5.42 -16.06
C GLY A 118 -4.44 3.94 -15.90
N THR A 119 -3.20 3.56 -16.18
CA THR A 119 -2.77 2.15 -16.18
C THR A 119 -1.92 1.86 -14.95
N VAL A 120 -2.22 0.78 -14.23
CA VAL A 120 -1.39 0.29 -13.13
C VAL A 120 -0.87 -1.11 -13.43
N ASN A 121 0.46 -1.25 -13.34
CA ASN A 121 1.13 -2.54 -13.27
C ASN A 121 1.36 -2.86 -11.78
N LEU A 122 0.53 -3.72 -11.23
CA LEU A 122 0.55 -4.11 -9.82
C LEU A 122 1.42 -5.35 -9.62
N SER A 123 2.53 -5.22 -8.90
CA SER A 123 3.34 -6.35 -8.44
C SER A 123 3.00 -6.70 -6.99
N LEU A 124 2.80 -8.00 -6.72
CA LEU A 124 2.47 -8.50 -5.38
C LEU A 124 3.68 -9.20 -4.76
N GLU A 125 4.04 -8.79 -3.55
CA GLU A 125 5.04 -9.43 -2.69
C GLU A 125 4.41 -9.72 -1.31
N GLY A 126 4.61 -10.94 -0.81
CA GLY A 126 4.01 -11.35 0.47
C GLY A 126 2.48 -11.44 0.43
N ALA A 127 1.84 -11.28 1.58
CA ALA A 127 0.39 -11.40 1.71
C ALA A 127 -0.25 -10.01 1.77
N ASN A 128 -1.06 -9.68 0.77
CA ASN A 128 -1.73 -8.38 0.65
C ASN A 128 -3.24 -8.54 0.78
N LYS A 129 -3.90 -7.56 1.38
CA LYS A 129 -5.34 -7.56 1.64
C LYS A 129 -5.92 -6.17 1.41
N LEU A 130 -7.03 -6.13 0.67
CA LEU A 130 -7.78 -4.93 0.35
C LEU A 130 -9.27 -5.20 0.60
N VAL A 131 -9.84 -4.62 1.65
CA VAL A 131 -11.24 -4.77 2.03
C VAL A 131 -11.91 -3.41 2.04
N SER A 132 -12.87 -3.25 1.13
CA SER A 132 -13.66 -2.03 0.97
C SER A 132 -15.05 -2.17 1.58
N GLY A 133 -15.73 -1.05 1.84
CA GLY A 133 -17.15 -1.03 2.20
C GLY A 133 -18.01 -0.26 1.17
N GLY A 134 -19.30 -0.05 1.48
CA GLY A 134 -20.23 0.79 0.69
C GLY A 134 -20.42 0.48 -0.80
N GLY A 135 -20.57 -0.78 -1.21
CA GLY A 135 -20.72 -1.13 -2.63
C GLY A 135 -19.47 -0.87 -3.48
N ASN A 136 -18.32 -0.62 -2.84
CA ASN A 136 -17.04 -0.48 -3.52
C ASN A 136 -16.35 -1.85 -3.67
N PRO A 137 -15.62 -2.07 -4.78
CA PRO A 137 -14.74 -3.22 -4.92
C PRO A 137 -13.56 -3.11 -3.95
N GLY A 138 -12.95 -4.24 -3.58
CA GLY A 138 -11.69 -4.24 -2.83
C GLY A 138 -10.59 -3.46 -3.56
N LEU A 139 -10.51 -3.64 -4.88
CA LEU A 139 -9.70 -2.83 -5.80
C LEU A 139 -10.58 -2.34 -6.97
N ARG A 140 -10.76 -1.01 -7.06
CA ARG A 140 -11.61 -0.39 -8.10
C ARG A 140 -10.82 -0.14 -9.39
N VAL A 141 -11.34 -0.67 -10.50
CA VAL A 141 -10.84 -0.54 -11.88
C VAL A 141 -12.01 -0.17 -12.81
N PRO A 142 -12.36 1.12 -12.93
CA PRO A 142 -13.35 1.60 -13.88
C PRO A 142 -12.86 1.48 -15.33
N THR A 143 -13.70 1.79 -16.30
CA THR A 143 -13.37 1.75 -17.74
C THR A 143 -12.34 2.79 -18.18
N THR A 144 -12.10 3.82 -17.37
CA THR A 144 -11.03 4.81 -17.52
C THR A 144 -9.67 4.33 -17.03
N ALA A 145 -9.61 3.11 -16.48
CA ALA A 145 -8.42 2.52 -15.91
C ALA A 145 -8.09 1.15 -16.53
N SER A 146 -6.85 0.74 -16.35
CA SER A 146 -6.39 -0.61 -16.70
C SER A 146 -5.48 -1.16 -15.62
N LEU A 147 -5.56 -2.46 -15.39
CA LEU A 147 -4.81 -3.14 -14.35
C LEU A 147 -4.15 -4.39 -14.92
N THR A 148 -2.84 -4.50 -14.72
CA THR A 148 -2.10 -5.77 -14.85
C THR A 148 -1.66 -6.19 -13.46
N VAL A 149 -1.86 -7.46 -13.08
CA VAL A 149 -1.39 -7.99 -11.79
C VAL A 149 -0.34 -9.08 -12.04
N ALA A 150 0.79 -8.98 -11.35
CA ALA A 150 1.91 -9.92 -11.44
C ALA A 150 2.58 -10.10 -10.07
N GLY A 151 3.65 -10.91 -10.03
CA GLY A 151 4.46 -11.12 -8.84
C GLY A 151 4.30 -12.51 -8.23
N THR A 152 4.87 -12.69 -7.04
CA THR A 152 4.90 -13.99 -6.32
C THR A 152 4.08 -13.99 -5.03
N GLY A 153 3.60 -12.82 -4.62
CA GLY A 153 2.70 -12.65 -3.48
C GLY A 153 1.25 -12.99 -3.80
N SER A 154 0.40 -12.81 -2.81
CA SER A 154 -1.05 -13.01 -2.91
C SER A 154 -1.80 -11.70 -2.65
N LEU A 155 -2.99 -11.59 -3.23
CA LEU A 155 -3.94 -10.52 -2.95
C LEU A 155 -5.29 -11.11 -2.54
N THR A 156 -5.76 -10.78 -1.34
CA THR A 156 -7.14 -10.98 -0.91
C THR A 156 -7.90 -9.67 -1.09
N ALA A 157 -8.63 -9.53 -2.20
CA ALA A 157 -9.46 -8.37 -2.47
C ALA A 157 -10.93 -8.68 -2.17
N THR A 158 -11.52 -7.95 -1.23
CA THR A 158 -12.91 -8.14 -0.78
C THR A 158 -13.70 -6.87 -1.06
N GLY A 159 -14.67 -6.99 -1.96
CA GLY A 159 -15.66 -5.94 -2.19
C GLY A 159 -16.77 -5.98 -1.14
N ALA A 160 -17.47 -4.86 -1.01
CA ALA A 160 -18.67 -4.76 -0.20
C ALA A 160 -19.89 -5.40 -0.88
N SER A 161 -21.07 -5.29 -0.26
CA SER A 161 -22.35 -5.74 -0.84
C SER A 161 -22.50 -5.29 -2.29
N TYR A 162 -22.76 -6.25 -3.19
CA TYR A 162 -22.95 -6.03 -4.64
C TYR A 162 -21.71 -5.54 -5.41
N ALA A 163 -20.51 -5.65 -4.84
CA ALA A 163 -19.25 -5.34 -5.51
C ALA A 163 -18.33 -6.56 -5.58
N ALA A 164 -17.57 -6.64 -6.67
CA ALA A 164 -16.54 -7.68 -6.84
C ALA A 164 -15.33 -7.40 -5.93
N GLY A 165 -14.47 -8.40 -5.72
CA GLY A 165 -13.16 -8.17 -5.11
C GLY A 165 -12.33 -7.16 -5.91
N ILE A 166 -12.26 -7.35 -7.23
CA ILE A 166 -11.61 -6.44 -8.19
C ILE A 166 -12.62 -6.13 -9.30
N GLY A 167 -12.88 -4.85 -9.60
CA GLY A 167 -13.88 -4.48 -10.61
C GLY A 167 -14.22 -2.99 -10.63
N GLY A 168 -15.26 -2.60 -11.39
CA GLY A 168 -15.61 -1.18 -11.61
C GLY A 168 -16.40 -0.52 -10.50
N GLY A 169 -17.17 -1.29 -9.73
CA GLY A 169 -18.10 -0.80 -8.70
C GLY A 169 -19.46 -1.48 -8.76
N ASN A 170 -20.35 -1.16 -7.81
CA ASN A 170 -21.72 -1.65 -7.84
C ASN A 170 -22.40 -1.30 -9.18
N SER A 171 -22.77 -2.34 -9.94
CA SER A 171 -23.43 -2.22 -11.24
C SER A 171 -22.68 -1.37 -12.29
N ALA A 172 -21.37 -1.20 -12.10
CA ALA A 172 -20.52 -0.45 -13.01
C ALA A 172 -19.71 -1.39 -13.91
N ASP A 173 -19.55 -0.97 -15.17
CA ASP A 173 -18.60 -1.60 -16.08
C ASP A 173 -17.18 -1.51 -15.52
N ASN A 174 -16.36 -2.51 -15.83
CA ASN A 174 -14.98 -2.58 -15.37
C ASN A 174 -14.01 -2.52 -16.55
N GLY A 175 -12.80 -2.01 -16.29
CA GLY A 175 -11.71 -1.97 -17.26
C GLY A 175 -10.87 -3.26 -17.31
N LEU A 176 -11.39 -4.39 -16.80
CA LEU A 176 -10.64 -5.64 -16.74
C LEU A 176 -10.80 -6.40 -18.07
N SER A 177 -9.67 -6.82 -18.62
CA SER A 177 -9.64 -7.78 -19.72
C SER A 177 -8.65 -8.90 -19.34
N CYS A 178 -9.05 -10.15 -19.56
CA CYS A 178 -8.16 -11.30 -19.37
C CYS A 178 -7.73 -11.79 -20.75
N SER A 179 -6.44 -11.68 -21.07
CA SER A 179 -5.89 -12.15 -22.35
C SER A 179 -5.45 -13.62 -22.32
N ASP A 180 -5.26 -14.20 -21.13
CA ASP A 180 -4.75 -15.56 -20.91
C ASP A 180 -5.74 -16.45 -20.12
N CYS A 181 -7.02 -16.07 -20.14
CA CYS A 181 -8.15 -16.93 -19.81
C CYS A 181 -8.66 -17.56 -21.12
#